data_AF-A0A944JMP1-F1
#
_entry.id   AF-A0A944JMP1-F1
#
_cell.length_a   1.000
_cell.length_b   1.000
_cell.length_c   1.000
_cell.angle_alpha   90.00
_cell.angle_beta   90.00
_cell.angle_gamma   90.00
#
_symmetry.space_group_name_H-M   'P 1'
#
loop_
_entity.id
_entity.type
_entity.pdbx_description
1 polymer ?
#
loop_
_entity_poly.entity_id
_entity_poly.type
_entity_poly.pdbx_seq_one_letter_code
_entity_poly.pdbx_strand_id
1 'polypeptide(L)'
;MAPLALRVRETHDEMDRLRARLEALVPQYEAASAQRDRDGVESLEVITDRGVLEDLLRGFAASAECEMLTCHPGGGRPPAILAEAVLRDEQLLARGVRLRTIYQHTARYSHATAAYVERVTALGSQVRTVGDGLMRMILVDRHTGLMEVHDDEQAALLVRDPSVVRFMVQAFERSWAEADPFTTTIGPDRARSISEDLRQTIVRLLAEGMEDKIIARRLGMSERTCQRHIAEIMRAVGAKSRFQAGFLLSAAAGAPLTRPAEAPE
;
A
#
# COMPACT_ATOMS: atom_id res chain seq x y z
N MET A 1 11.54 -30.30 -14.76
CA MET A 1 12.21 -29.91 -13.51
C MET A 1 13.04 -28.61 -13.63
N ALA A 2 12.58 -27.61 -14.39
CA ALA A 2 13.34 -26.35 -14.62
C ALA A 2 12.54 -25.01 -14.66
N PRO A 3 11.19 -24.94 -14.77
CA PRO A 3 10.50 -23.65 -14.91
C PRO A 3 10.55 -22.75 -13.66
N LEU A 4 10.42 -23.34 -12.47
CA LEU A 4 10.41 -22.60 -11.19
C LEU A 4 11.80 -22.07 -10.82
N ALA A 5 12.87 -22.84 -11.07
CA ALA A 5 14.24 -22.39 -10.86
C ALA A 5 14.60 -21.25 -11.83
N LEU A 6 14.11 -21.31 -13.08
CA LEU A 6 14.27 -20.21 -14.04
C LEU A 6 13.53 -18.96 -13.57
N ARG A 7 12.29 -19.11 -13.09
CA ARG A 7 11.48 -17.98 -12.63
C ARG A 7 12.01 -17.32 -11.36
N VAL A 8 12.47 -18.11 -10.40
CA VAL A 8 13.14 -17.59 -9.19
C VAL A 8 14.43 -16.86 -9.58
N ARG A 9 15.17 -17.37 -10.56
CA ARG A 9 16.39 -16.72 -11.06
C ARG A 9 16.08 -15.45 -11.84
N GLU A 10 15.02 -15.43 -12.65
CA GLU A 10 14.56 -14.23 -13.36
C GLU A 10 14.10 -13.14 -12.38
N THR A 11 13.34 -13.50 -11.33
CA THR A 11 12.92 -12.55 -10.29
C THR A 11 14.11 -12.06 -9.46
N HIS A 12 15.06 -12.93 -9.12
CA HIS A 12 16.31 -12.50 -8.46
C HIS A 12 17.13 -11.58 -9.37
N ASP A 13 17.28 -11.92 -10.65
CA ASP A 13 17.99 -11.09 -11.62
C ASP A 13 17.29 -9.73 -11.81
N GLU A 14 15.95 -9.69 -11.74
CA GLU A 14 15.18 -8.45 -11.83
C GLU A 14 15.29 -7.60 -10.56
N MET A 15 15.26 -8.23 -9.38
CA MET A 15 15.53 -7.57 -8.10
C MET A 15 16.96 -7.06 -8.03
N ASP A 16 17.94 -7.84 -8.47
CA ASP A 16 19.35 -7.46 -8.54
C ASP A 16 19.56 -6.32 -9.54
N ARG A 17 18.82 -6.29 -10.65
CA ARG A 17 18.83 -5.15 -11.59
C ARG A 17 18.17 -3.90 -11.02
N LEU A 18 17.06 -4.04 -10.30
CA LEU A 18 16.39 -2.91 -9.65
C LEU A 18 17.27 -2.35 -8.53
N ARG A 19 17.88 -3.23 -7.75
CA ARG A 19 18.85 -2.91 -6.70
C ARG A 19 20.10 -2.27 -7.29
N ALA A 20 20.69 -2.82 -8.35
CA ALA A 20 21.85 -2.24 -9.03
C ALA A 20 21.52 -0.86 -9.67
N ARG A 21 20.29 -0.66 -10.16
CA ARG A 21 19.83 0.65 -10.63
C ARG A 21 19.68 1.65 -9.49
N LEU A 22 19.15 1.23 -8.35
CA LEU A 22 19.06 2.06 -7.14
C LEU A 22 20.46 2.38 -6.60
N GLU A 23 21.35 1.39 -6.48
CA GLU A 23 22.75 1.55 -6.06
C GLU A 23 23.53 2.44 -7.02
N ALA A 24 23.27 2.37 -8.34
CA ALA A 24 23.88 3.27 -9.31
C ALA A 24 23.38 4.72 -9.21
N LEU A 25 22.20 4.93 -8.62
CA LEU A 25 21.66 6.27 -8.34
C LEU A 25 22.20 6.83 -7.01
N VAL A 26 22.73 6.01 -6.11
CA VAL A 26 23.27 6.45 -4.81
C VAL A 26 24.42 7.47 -4.98
N PRO A 27 25.47 7.23 -5.78
CA PRO A 27 26.55 8.21 -5.94
C PRO A 27 26.09 9.51 -6.63
N GLN A 28 25.09 9.42 -7.52
CA GLN A 28 24.53 10.59 -8.20
C GLN A 28 23.65 11.42 -7.24
N TYR A 29 22.93 10.74 -6.37
CA TYR A 29 22.17 11.36 -5.29
C TYR A 29 23.08 11.97 -4.23
N GLU A 30 24.12 11.27 -3.78
CA GLU A 30 25.13 11.79 -2.84
C GLU A 30 25.89 12.98 -3.42
N ALA A 31 26.29 12.93 -4.70
CA ALA A 31 26.94 14.06 -5.36
C ALA A 31 26.00 15.26 -5.52
N ALA A 32 24.72 15.03 -5.85
CA ALA A 32 23.72 16.10 -5.93
C ALA A 32 23.32 16.65 -4.56
N SER A 33 23.31 15.82 -3.52
CA SER A 33 23.09 16.20 -2.12
C SER A 33 24.27 17.04 -1.60
N ALA A 34 25.51 16.61 -1.84
CA ALA A 34 26.71 17.37 -1.47
C ALA A 34 26.87 18.68 -2.25
N GLN A 35 26.29 18.79 -3.46
CA GLN A 35 26.21 20.05 -4.19
C GLN A 35 25.16 20.99 -3.61
N ARG A 36 24.08 20.46 -3.01
CA ARG A 36 22.93 21.23 -2.49
C ARG A 36 23.00 21.54 -1.01
N ASP A 37 23.75 20.77 -0.22
CA ASP A 37 24.18 21.15 1.13
C ASP A 37 24.99 22.47 1.11
N ARG A 38 25.63 22.79 -0.04
CA ARG A 38 26.27 24.08 -0.26
C ARG A 38 25.30 25.24 -0.48
N ASP A 39 24.06 24.94 -0.88
CA ASP A 39 22.96 25.92 -1.06
C ASP A 39 22.03 26.01 0.17
N GLY A 40 22.27 25.22 1.22
CA GLY A 40 21.63 25.37 2.54
C GLY A 40 20.17 24.91 2.65
N VAL A 41 19.65 24.13 1.70
CA VAL A 41 18.30 23.55 1.78
C VAL A 41 18.40 22.06 2.05
N GLU A 42 18.20 21.65 3.31
CA GLU A 42 18.00 20.25 3.68
C GLU A 42 16.74 19.72 2.97
N SER A 43 16.97 19.10 1.81
CA SER A 43 15.90 18.65 0.92
C SER A 43 15.29 17.31 1.36
N LEU A 44 15.94 16.60 2.28
CA LEU A 44 15.43 15.42 2.96
C LEU A 44 15.79 15.45 4.45
N GLU A 45 14.81 15.24 5.31
CA GLU A 45 14.94 15.32 6.76
C GLU A 45 14.22 14.12 7.40
N VAL A 46 14.90 13.41 8.30
CA VAL A 46 14.31 12.28 9.03
C VAL A 46 13.76 12.80 10.36
N ILE A 47 12.44 12.70 10.53
CA ILE A 47 11.74 13.06 11.75
C ILE A 47 11.51 11.79 12.55
N THR A 48 12.08 11.71 13.74
CA THR A 48 11.92 10.57 14.67
C THR A 48 11.01 10.89 15.86
N ASP A 49 10.77 12.18 16.12
CA ASP A 49 9.91 12.63 17.21
C ASP A 49 8.44 12.64 16.79
N ARG A 50 7.61 11.97 17.59
CA ARG A 50 6.18 11.81 17.32
C ARG A 50 5.41 13.14 17.38
N GLY A 51 5.76 14.01 18.33
CA GLY A 51 5.14 15.33 18.48
C GLY A 51 5.45 16.23 17.28
N VAL A 52 6.71 16.24 16.85
CA VAL A 52 7.15 16.97 15.64
C VAL A 52 6.42 16.46 14.40
N LEU A 53 6.25 15.14 14.25
CA LEU A 53 5.50 14.56 13.15
C LEU A 53 4.02 14.99 13.15
N GLU A 54 3.37 15.01 14.31
CA GLU A 54 1.97 15.44 14.43
C GLU A 54 1.79 16.94 14.14
N ASP A 55 2.72 17.77 14.59
CA ASP A 55 2.75 19.20 14.29
C ASP A 55 3.00 19.46 12.81
N LEU A 56 3.88 18.69 12.18
CA LEU A 56 4.13 18.78 10.75
C LEU A 56 2.91 18.37 9.92
N LEU A 57 2.22 17.28 10.30
CA LEU A 57 0.98 16.87 9.64
C LEU A 57 -0.13 17.91 9.77
N ARG A 58 -0.23 18.60 10.92
CA ARG A 58 -1.13 19.75 11.09
C ARG A 58 -0.71 20.93 10.21
N GLY A 59 0.58 21.26 10.21
CA GLY A 59 1.14 22.33 9.38
C GLY A 59 0.88 22.12 7.90
N PHE A 60 1.04 20.89 7.40
CA PHE A 60 0.79 20.50 6.01
C PHE A 60 -0.65 20.75 5.58
N ALA A 61 -1.62 20.34 6.39
CA ALA A 61 -3.00 20.58 6.06
C ALA A 61 -3.40 22.05 6.21
N ALA A 62 -2.70 22.84 7.03
CA ALA A 62 -2.92 24.28 7.11
C ALA A 62 -2.31 25.02 5.91
N SER A 63 -1.15 24.58 5.42
CA SER A 63 -0.41 25.21 4.31
C SER A 63 -0.85 24.76 2.92
N ALA A 64 -1.64 23.69 2.80
CA ALA A 64 -2.10 23.19 1.51
C ALA A 64 -3.02 24.22 0.81
N GLU A 65 -2.65 24.61 -0.42
CA GLU A 65 -3.36 25.60 -1.23
C GLU A 65 -4.12 24.98 -2.40
N CYS A 66 -3.57 23.94 -3.03
CA CYS A 66 -4.08 23.38 -4.28
C CYS A 66 -4.55 21.93 -4.12
N GLU A 67 -3.70 21.07 -3.57
CA GLU A 67 -4.02 19.65 -3.42
C GLU A 67 -3.24 18.94 -2.31
N MET A 68 -3.88 17.91 -1.77
CA MET A 68 -3.27 16.96 -0.84
C MET A 68 -3.55 15.53 -1.30
N LEU A 69 -2.49 14.74 -1.46
CA LEU A 69 -2.55 13.34 -1.88
C LEU A 69 -2.09 12.47 -0.73
N THR A 70 -2.88 11.47 -0.34
CA THR A 70 -2.59 10.65 0.84
C THR A 70 -2.74 9.16 0.54
N CYS A 71 -1.78 8.36 1.01
CA CYS A 71 -1.81 6.91 0.99
C CYS A 71 -1.73 6.41 2.44
N HIS A 72 -2.70 5.59 2.83
CA HIS A 72 -2.78 5.03 4.17
C HIS A 72 -2.76 3.50 4.08
N PRO A 73 -1.58 2.89 4.23
CA PRO A 73 -1.47 1.44 4.33
C PRO A 73 -2.05 0.94 5.64
N GLY A 74 -2.29 -0.36 5.68
CA GLY A 74 -3.04 -0.99 6.75
C GLY A 74 -4.54 -1.03 6.44
N GLY A 75 -5.28 -1.63 7.36
CA GLY A 75 -6.73 -1.70 7.30
C GLY A 75 -7.36 -0.44 7.85
N GLY A 76 -8.39 -0.62 8.67
CA GLY A 76 -9.07 0.50 9.31
C GLY A 76 -8.13 1.38 10.13
N ARG A 77 -8.33 2.70 10.05
CA ARG A 77 -7.62 3.63 10.93
C ARG A 77 -8.23 3.62 12.34
N PRO A 78 -7.42 3.81 13.40
CA PRO A 78 -7.93 3.96 14.76
C PRO A 78 -8.92 5.12 14.87
N PRO A 79 -10.03 4.99 15.62
CA PRO A 79 -11.04 6.04 15.74
C PRO A 79 -10.50 7.40 16.21
N ALA A 80 -9.56 7.41 17.15
CA ALA A 80 -8.93 8.64 17.65
C ALA A 80 -8.22 9.41 16.52
N ILE A 81 -7.43 8.70 15.71
CA ILE A 81 -6.73 9.26 14.55
C ILE A 81 -7.71 9.76 13.49
N LEU A 82 -8.85 9.08 13.30
CA LEU A 82 -9.89 9.50 12.36
C LEU A 82 -10.65 10.75 12.84
N ALA A 83 -10.88 10.89 14.14
CA ALA A 83 -11.54 12.06 14.71
C ALA A 83 -10.74 13.35 14.44
N GLU A 84 -9.42 13.29 14.66
CA GLU A 84 -8.51 14.40 14.33
C GLU A 84 -8.41 14.63 12.82
N ALA A 85 -8.34 13.54 12.05
CA ALA A 85 -8.27 13.64 10.60
C ALA A 85 -9.50 14.30 10.00
N VAL A 86 -10.70 13.97 10.46
CA VAL A 86 -11.93 14.54 9.90
C VAL A 86 -11.94 16.06 10.05
N LEU A 87 -11.62 16.60 11.23
CA LEU A 87 -11.63 18.05 11.45
C LEU A 87 -10.65 18.78 10.53
N ARG A 88 -9.44 18.22 10.39
CA ARG A 88 -8.40 18.77 9.52
C ARG A 88 -8.79 18.70 8.05
N ASP A 89 -9.32 17.57 7.60
CA ASP A 89 -9.64 17.34 6.20
C ASP A 89 -10.90 18.14 5.79
N GLU A 90 -11.86 18.35 6.71
CA GLU A 90 -12.99 19.26 6.51
C GLU A 90 -12.54 20.70 6.29
N GLN A 91 -11.58 21.20 7.09
CA GLN A 91 -11.02 22.53 6.91
C GLN A 91 -10.31 22.68 5.57
N LEU A 92 -9.57 21.66 5.15
CA LEU A 92 -8.86 21.63 3.87
C LEU A 92 -9.84 21.69 2.70
N LEU A 93 -10.89 20.86 2.73
CA LEU A 93 -11.95 20.85 1.71
C LEU A 93 -12.76 22.14 1.68
N ALA A 94 -13.03 22.76 2.83
CA ALA A 94 -13.72 24.04 2.91
C ALA A 94 -12.95 25.19 2.24
N ARG A 95 -11.62 25.11 2.19
CA ARG A 95 -10.76 26.04 1.42
C ARG A 95 -10.71 25.75 -0.09
N GLY A 96 -11.39 24.70 -0.55
CA GLY A 96 -11.39 24.29 -1.96
C GLY A 96 -10.17 23.46 -2.39
N VAL A 97 -9.34 23.01 -1.44
CA VAL A 97 -8.16 22.19 -1.72
C VAL A 97 -8.61 20.79 -2.14
N ARG A 98 -8.03 20.24 -3.22
CA ARG A 98 -8.36 18.90 -3.69
C ARG A 98 -7.75 17.83 -2.79
N LEU A 99 -8.58 17.02 -2.15
CA LEU A 99 -8.13 15.87 -1.36
C LEU A 99 -8.36 14.56 -2.12
N ARG A 100 -7.28 13.79 -2.31
CA ARG A 100 -7.33 12.43 -2.85
C ARG A 100 -6.67 11.46 -1.88
N THR A 101 -7.38 10.39 -1.53
CA THR A 101 -6.90 9.40 -0.55
C THR A 101 -6.97 7.98 -1.10
N ILE A 102 -5.90 7.21 -0.95
CA ILE A 102 -5.84 5.78 -1.24
C ILE A 102 -5.73 5.01 0.09
N TYR A 103 -6.60 4.01 0.25
CA TYR A 103 -6.54 3.02 1.33
C TYR A 103 -6.26 1.61 0.76
N GLN A 104 -6.03 0.63 1.63
CA GLN A 104 -6.13 -0.77 1.23
C GLN A 104 -7.60 -1.25 1.21
N HIS A 105 -7.94 -2.27 0.43
CA HIS A 105 -9.30 -2.83 0.37
C HIS A 105 -9.82 -3.24 1.75
N THR A 106 -8.94 -3.71 2.63
CA THR A 106 -9.27 -4.13 3.99
C THR A 106 -9.81 -3.00 4.86
N ALA A 107 -9.50 -1.74 4.55
CA ALA A 107 -10.06 -0.57 5.25
C ALA A 107 -11.59 -0.47 5.09
N ARG A 108 -12.18 -1.06 4.04
CA ARG A 108 -13.63 -1.08 3.80
C ARG A 108 -14.41 -1.85 4.87
N TYR A 109 -13.77 -2.77 5.57
CA TYR A 109 -14.38 -3.52 6.68
C TYR A 109 -14.36 -2.75 8.01
N SER A 110 -13.74 -1.57 8.06
CA SER A 110 -13.74 -0.71 9.24
C SER A 110 -14.90 0.27 9.19
N HIS A 111 -15.87 0.10 10.09
CA HIS A 111 -17.00 1.03 10.23
C HIS A 111 -16.54 2.47 10.50
N ALA A 112 -15.52 2.66 11.34
CA ALA A 112 -14.97 3.98 11.63
C ALA A 112 -14.39 4.64 10.37
N THR A 113 -13.64 3.86 9.56
CA THR A 113 -13.06 4.37 8.31
C THR A 113 -14.15 4.66 7.28
N ALA A 114 -15.15 3.78 7.15
CA ALA A 114 -16.28 4.00 6.25
C ALA A 114 -17.07 5.27 6.61
N ALA A 115 -17.33 5.53 7.89
CA ALA A 115 -18.01 6.74 8.35
C ALA A 115 -17.20 8.02 8.07
N TYR A 116 -15.87 7.95 8.28
CA TYR A 116 -14.96 9.05 7.89
C TYR A 116 -15.02 9.31 6.38
N VAL A 117 -14.93 8.26 5.55
CA VAL A 117 -14.95 8.37 4.08
C VAL A 117 -16.26 8.98 3.61
N GLU A 118 -17.39 8.55 4.15
CA GLU A 118 -18.71 9.11 3.83
C GLU A 118 -18.73 10.62 4.04
N ARG A 119 -18.22 11.07 5.19
CA ARG A 119 -18.18 12.48 5.58
C ARG A 119 -17.30 13.33 4.67
N VAL A 120 -16.07 12.89 4.39
CA VAL A 120 -15.14 13.67 3.53
C VAL A 120 -15.54 13.64 2.06
N THR A 121 -16.14 12.54 1.58
CA THR A 121 -16.62 12.44 0.20
C THR A 121 -17.86 13.30 -0.02
N ALA A 122 -18.73 13.46 0.98
CA ALA A 122 -19.83 14.44 0.91
C ALA A 122 -19.34 15.89 0.74
N LEU A 123 -18.10 16.18 1.14
CA LEU A 123 -17.45 17.49 0.98
C LEU A 123 -16.56 17.58 -0.27
N GLY A 124 -16.59 16.56 -1.15
CA GLY A 124 -15.88 16.57 -2.43
C GLY A 124 -14.53 15.83 -2.43
N SER A 125 -14.12 15.22 -1.32
CA SER A 125 -12.92 14.37 -1.29
C SER A 125 -13.11 13.09 -2.12
N GLN A 126 -12.06 12.68 -2.83
CA GLN A 126 -12.06 11.43 -3.57
C GLN A 126 -11.28 10.37 -2.80
N VAL A 127 -11.92 9.24 -2.53
CA VAL A 127 -11.30 8.12 -1.83
C VAL A 127 -11.35 6.88 -2.69
N ARG A 128 -10.20 6.19 -2.82
CA ARG A 128 -10.05 4.93 -3.55
C ARG A 128 -9.34 3.87 -2.71
N THR A 129 -9.35 2.63 -3.16
CA THR A 129 -8.66 1.52 -2.50
C THR A 129 -7.89 0.63 -3.45
N VAL A 130 -6.78 0.08 -2.98
CA VAL A 130 -5.96 -0.93 -3.67
C VAL A 130 -5.86 -2.23 -2.87
N GLY A 131 -5.48 -3.34 -3.49
CA GLY A 131 -5.36 -4.65 -2.83
C GLY A 131 -4.22 -4.76 -1.83
N ASP A 132 -2.99 -4.47 -2.27
CA ASP A 132 -1.77 -4.55 -1.46
C ASP A 132 -0.72 -3.54 -1.96
N GLY A 133 0.48 -3.56 -1.36
CA GLY A 133 1.64 -2.80 -1.86
C GLY A 133 1.57 -1.29 -1.65
N LEU A 134 0.57 -0.79 -0.94
CA LEU A 134 0.47 0.62 -0.59
C LEU A 134 1.54 0.98 0.45
N MET A 135 2.28 2.06 0.20
CA MET A 135 3.20 2.66 1.17
C MET A 135 2.58 3.94 1.75
N ARG A 136 2.89 4.25 3.01
CA ARG A 136 2.40 5.49 3.63
C ARG A 136 3.12 6.67 2.99
N MET A 137 2.35 7.54 2.35
CA MET A 137 2.85 8.79 1.80
C MET A 137 1.80 9.89 1.90
N ILE A 138 2.24 11.12 2.12
CA ILE A 138 1.43 12.33 2.12
C ILE A 138 2.15 13.36 1.26
N LEU A 139 1.46 13.95 0.30
CA LEU A 139 1.99 14.97 -0.60
C LEU A 139 1.13 16.22 -0.51
N VAL A 140 1.77 17.38 -0.41
CA VAL A 140 1.13 18.69 -0.36
C VAL A 140 1.62 19.52 -1.53
N ASP A 141 0.68 20.01 -2.33
CA ASP A 141 0.88 20.92 -3.47
C ASP A 141 1.96 20.47 -4.47
N ARG A 142 2.30 19.17 -4.50
CA ARG A 142 3.38 18.59 -5.30
C ARG A 142 4.77 19.19 -5.05
N HIS A 143 4.97 19.81 -3.89
CA HIS A 143 6.25 20.42 -3.52
C HIS A 143 6.82 19.86 -2.21
N THR A 144 5.99 19.25 -1.37
CA THR A 144 6.45 18.61 -0.14
C THR A 144 5.80 17.25 0.01
N GLY A 145 6.62 16.26 0.34
CA GLY A 145 6.21 14.89 0.61
C GLY A 145 6.62 14.46 2.01
N LEU A 146 5.88 13.53 2.57
CA LEU A 146 6.21 12.81 3.78
C LEU A 146 6.00 11.32 3.50
N MET A 147 6.97 10.49 3.86
CA MET A 147 6.87 9.04 3.75
C MET A 147 7.29 8.37 5.05
N GLU A 148 6.72 7.22 5.34
CA GLU A 148 7.13 6.40 6.48
C GLU A 148 8.53 5.80 6.24
N VAL A 149 9.34 5.72 7.30
CA VAL A 149 10.66 5.08 7.25
C VAL A 149 10.49 3.58 7.41
N HIS A 150 11.20 2.79 6.59
CA HIS A 150 11.15 1.33 6.68
C HIS A 150 11.59 0.87 8.07
N ASP A 151 10.83 -0.07 8.67
CA ASP A 151 11.04 -0.63 10.02
C ASP A 151 10.98 0.36 11.20
N ASP A 152 10.54 1.60 10.98
CA ASP A 152 10.28 2.55 12.06
C ASP A 152 8.94 3.26 11.84
N GLU A 153 7.89 2.73 12.48
CA GLU A 153 6.53 3.26 12.41
C GLU A 153 6.39 4.64 13.11
N GLN A 154 7.40 5.07 13.86
CA GLN A 154 7.43 6.37 14.53
C GLN A 154 8.21 7.43 13.73
N ALA A 155 9.09 6.99 12.83
CA ALA A 155 9.87 7.89 12.00
C ALA A 155 9.21 8.17 10.64
N ALA A 156 9.40 9.39 10.16
CA ALA A 156 8.97 9.81 8.83
C ALA A 156 10.05 10.60 8.12
N LEU A 157 10.23 10.34 6.84
CA LEU A 157 11.12 11.10 5.97
C LEU A 157 10.33 12.24 5.33
N LEU A 158 10.70 13.46 5.68
CA LEU A 158 10.24 14.68 5.05
C LEU A 158 11.06 14.94 3.79
N VAL A 159 10.38 15.15 2.68
CA VAL A 159 10.97 15.29 1.35
C VAL A 159 10.54 16.62 0.75
N ARG A 160 11.50 17.49 0.46
CA ARG A 160 11.33 18.75 -0.26
C ARG A 160 12.08 18.78 -1.60
N ASP A 161 12.90 17.76 -1.89
CA ASP A 161 13.56 17.65 -3.18
C ASP A 161 12.53 17.52 -4.33
N PRO A 162 12.52 18.43 -5.33
CA PRO A 162 11.54 18.40 -6.41
C PRO A 162 11.59 17.11 -7.26
N SER A 163 12.75 16.46 -7.38
CA SER A 163 12.86 15.24 -8.18
C SER A 163 12.26 14.03 -7.45
N VAL A 164 12.51 13.91 -6.15
CA VAL A 164 11.92 12.87 -5.30
C VAL A 164 10.42 13.10 -5.15
N VAL A 165 9.98 14.34 -4.89
CA VAL A 165 8.54 14.66 -4.81
C VAL A 165 7.83 14.35 -6.12
N ARG A 166 8.44 14.68 -7.28
CA ARG A 166 7.89 14.30 -8.59
C ARG A 166 7.76 12.78 -8.75
N PHE A 167 8.74 12.01 -8.29
CA PHE A 167 8.66 10.55 -8.27
C PHE A 167 7.53 10.05 -7.38
N MET A 168 7.39 10.59 -6.16
CA MET A 168 6.30 10.24 -5.24
C MET A 168 4.93 10.55 -5.85
N VAL A 169 4.75 11.70 -6.50
CA VAL A 169 3.52 12.05 -7.22
C VAL A 169 3.24 11.03 -8.34
N GLN A 170 4.25 10.63 -9.12
CA GLN A 170 4.06 9.61 -10.16
C GLN A 170 3.69 8.25 -9.59
N ALA A 171 4.28 7.84 -8.47
CA ALA A 171 3.93 6.61 -7.77
C ALA A 171 2.48 6.65 -7.24
N PHE A 172 2.05 7.80 -6.71
CA PHE A 172 0.66 8.03 -6.32
C PHE A 172 -0.28 7.92 -7.52
N GLU A 173 -0.02 8.62 -8.62
CA GLU A 173 -0.94 8.65 -9.78
C GLU A 173 -1.07 7.27 -10.44
N ARG A 174 -0.02 6.45 -10.45
CA ARG A 174 -0.09 5.05 -10.90
C ARG A 174 -1.03 4.23 -10.02
N SER A 175 -0.80 4.30 -8.70
CA SER A 175 -1.66 3.62 -7.72
C SER A 175 -3.10 4.11 -7.81
N TRP A 176 -3.30 5.41 -8.05
CA TRP A 176 -4.61 6.04 -8.18
C TRP A 176 -5.37 5.53 -9.41
N ALA A 177 -4.69 5.36 -10.54
CA ALA A 177 -5.27 4.87 -11.78
C ALA A 177 -5.76 3.41 -11.65
N GLU A 178 -5.04 2.59 -10.89
CA GLU A 178 -5.37 1.18 -10.63
C GLU A 178 -6.36 0.99 -9.47
N ALA A 179 -6.58 2.03 -8.65
CA ALA A 179 -7.42 1.93 -7.46
C ALA A 179 -8.93 2.04 -7.73
N ASP A 180 -9.72 1.30 -6.95
CA ASP A 180 -11.18 1.31 -7.02
C ASP A 180 -11.82 2.36 -6.12
N PRO A 181 -12.88 3.07 -6.56
CA PRO A 181 -13.63 4.00 -5.71
C PRO A 181 -14.09 3.39 -4.38
N PHE A 182 -13.83 4.08 -3.27
CA PHE A 182 -14.30 3.70 -1.93
C PHE A 182 -15.78 4.06 -1.81
N THR A 183 -16.66 3.18 -2.26
CA THR A 183 -18.10 3.37 -2.10
C THR A 183 -18.57 2.90 -0.75
N THR A 184 -19.19 3.81 0.00
CA THR A 184 -19.77 3.58 1.32
C THR A 184 -21.12 2.84 1.24
N THR A 185 -21.84 3.00 0.14
CA THR A 185 -23.00 2.16 -0.22
C THR A 185 -22.52 0.99 -1.09
N ILE A 186 -22.34 -0.18 -0.47
CA ILE A 186 -21.90 -1.39 -1.19
C ILE A 186 -23.14 -2.21 -1.54
N GLY A 187 -23.48 -2.28 -2.83
CA GLY A 187 -24.43 -3.29 -3.34
C GLY A 187 -23.83 -4.70 -3.22
N PRO A 188 -24.65 -5.76 -3.11
CA PRO A 188 -24.19 -7.13 -2.86
C PRO A 188 -23.17 -7.63 -3.89
N ASP A 189 -23.28 -7.23 -5.16
CA ASP A 189 -22.34 -7.62 -6.22
C ASP A 189 -20.96 -6.99 -6.07
N ARG A 190 -20.89 -5.72 -5.62
CA ARG A 190 -19.62 -5.04 -5.40
C ARG A 190 -18.91 -5.57 -4.14
N ALA A 191 -19.67 -5.93 -3.10
CA ALA A 191 -19.12 -6.61 -1.92
C ALA A 191 -18.44 -7.94 -2.30
N ARG A 192 -19.07 -8.69 -3.23
CA ARG A 192 -18.51 -9.94 -3.75
C ARG A 192 -17.22 -9.70 -4.54
N SER A 193 -17.20 -8.71 -5.44
CA SER A 193 -15.98 -8.35 -6.19
C SER A 193 -14.81 -8.01 -5.28
N ILE A 194 -15.03 -7.15 -4.28
CA ILE A 194 -13.97 -6.76 -3.34
C ILE A 194 -13.45 -7.97 -2.55
N SER A 195 -14.36 -8.85 -2.14
CA SER A 195 -13.98 -10.09 -1.45
C SER A 195 -13.23 -11.05 -2.37
N GLU A 196 -13.52 -11.05 -3.67
CA GLU A 196 -12.80 -11.79 -4.71
C GLU A 196 -11.38 -11.26 -4.86
N ASP A 197 -11.22 -9.94 -5.00
CA ASP A 197 -9.92 -9.28 -5.17
C ASP A 197 -9.01 -9.50 -3.95
N LEU A 198 -9.58 -9.40 -2.75
CA LEU A 198 -8.86 -9.73 -1.50
C LEU A 198 -8.42 -11.20 -1.50
N ARG A 199 -9.29 -12.12 -1.92
CA ARG A 199 -8.98 -13.54 -1.97
C ARG A 199 -7.88 -13.84 -2.99
N GLN A 200 -7.96 -13.24 -4.17
CA GLN A 200 -6.96 -13.37 -5.22
C GLN A 200 -5.60 -12.81 -4.77
N THR A 201 -5.61 -11.71 -4.02
CA THR A 201 -4.41 -11.15 -3.40
C THR A 201 -3.80 -12.11 -2.38
N ILE A 202 -4.62 -12.69 -1.48
CA ILE A 202 -4.14 -13.70 -0.52
C ILE A 202 -3.58 -14.93 -1.24
N VAL A 203 -4.26 -15.44 -2.27
CA VAL A 203 -3.79 -16.56 -3.10
C VAL A 203 -2.42 -16.27 -3.71
N ARG A 204 -2.23 -15.07 -4.27
CA ARG A 204 -0.95 -14.64 -4.84
C ARG A 204 0.15 -14.62 -3.79
N LEU A 205 -0.08 -14.00 -2.64
CA LEU A 205 0.91 -13.92 -1.55
C LEU A 205 1.23 -15.30 -0.94
N LEU A 206 0.26 -16.21 -0.89
CA LEU A 206 0.49 -17.61 -0.51
C LEU A 206 1.35 -18.36 -1.54
N ALA A 207 1.13 -18.13 -2.83
CA ALA A 207 1.93 -18.72 -3.90
C ALA A 207 3.38 -18.19 -3.91
N GLU A 208 3.59 -16.96 -3.43
CA GLU A 208 4.91 -16.39 -3.16
C GLU A 208 5.59 -16.98 -1.90
N GLY A 209 4.90 -17.84 -1.15
CA GLY A 209 5.44 -18.51 0.04
C GLY A 209 5.43 -17.66 1.31
N MET A 210 4.66 -16.57 1.36
CA MET A 210 4.60 -15.70 2.53
C MET A 210 3.90 -16.35 3.72
N GLU A 211 4.39 -16.08 4.92
CA GLU A 211 3.78 -16.49 6.18
C GLU A 211 2.52 -15.66 6.52
N ASP A 212 1.56 -16.26 7.24
CA ASP A 212 0.28 -15.62 7.60
C ASP A 212 0.45 -14.28 8.29
N LYS A 213 1.42 -14.19 9.20
CA LYS A 213 1.73 -12.95 9.93
C LYS A 213 2.18 -11.84 8.97
N ILE A 214 2.97 -12.18 7.95
CA ILE A 214 3.45 -11.23 6.94
C ILE A 214 2.32 -10.81 6.02
N ILE A 215 1.50 -11.77 5.56
CA ILE A 215 0.31 -11.50 4.74
C ILE A 215 -0.66 -10.59 5.51
N ALA A 216 -0.93 -10.89 6.79
CA ALA A 216 -1.82 -10.12 7.63
C ALA A 216 -1.34 -8.67 7.79
N ARG A 217 -0.04 -8.47 8.09
CA ARG A 217 0.56 -7.13 8.19
C ARG A 217 0.47 -6.39 6.86
N ARG A 218 0.83 -7.04 5.74
CA ARG A 218 0.83 -6.45 4.39
C ARG A 218 -0.55 -6.01 3.92
N LEU A 219 -1.58 -6.80 4.27
CA LEU A 219 -2.98 -6.49 3.95
C LEU A 219 -3.67 -5.64 5.02
N GLY A 220 -2.99 -5.31 6.12
CA GLY A 220 -3.56 -4.46 7.15
C GLY A 220 -4.71 -5.09 7.95
N MET A 221 -4.72 -6.41 8.11
CA MET A 221 -5.74 -7.13 8.86
C MET A 221 -5.13 -7.90 10.04
N SER A 222 -5.95 -8.35 10.98
CA SER A 222 -5.47 -9.20 12.06
C SER A 222 -5.08 -10.60 11.54
N GLU A 223 -4.08 -11.22 12.17
CA GLU A 223 -3.63 -12.57 11.81
C GLU A 223 -4.78 -13.59 11.85
N ARG A 224 -5.66 -13.49 12.85
CA ARG A 224 -6.88 -14.32 12.93
C ARG A 224 -7.80 -14.15 11.73
N THR A 225 -7.95 -12.92 11.22
CA THR A 225 -8.78 -12.65 10.03
C THR A 225 -8.14 -13.22 8.78
N CYS A 226 -6.81 -13.04 8.63
CA CYS A 226 -6.02 -13.62 7.55
C CYS A 226 -6.15 -15.16 7.54
N GLN A 227 -5.91 -15.82 8.67
CA GLN A 227 -6.04 -17.28 8.83
C GLN A 227 -7.45 -17.78 8.48
N ARG A 228 -8.51 -17.03 8.83
CA ARG A 228 -9.89 -17.37 8.44
C ARG A 228 -10.07 -17.34 6.92
N HIS A 229 -9.61 -16.28 6.25
CA HIS A 229 -9.67 -16.19 4.79
C HIS A 229 -8.88 -17.31 4.12
N ILE A 230 -7.68 -17.63 4.63
CA ILE A 230 -6.86 -18.74 4.13
C ILE A 230 -7.57 -20.07 4.32
N ALA A 231 -8.20 -20.32 5.47
CA ALA A 231 -8.98 -21.53 5.70
C ALA A 231 -10.21 -21.63 4.79
N GLU A 232 -10.83 -20.52 4.42
CA GLU A 232 -11.90 -20.48 3.41
C GLU A 232 -11.38 -20.79 2.01
N ILE A 233 -10.24 -20.21 1.62
CA ILE A 233 -9.55 -20.50 0.35
C ILE A 233 -9.21 -21.99 0.25
N MET A 234 -8.56 -22.55 1.28
CA MET A 234 -8.18 -23.97 1.31
C MET A 234 -9.40 -24.89 1.20
N ARG A 235 -10.50 -24.56 1.89
CA ARG A 235 -11.77 -25.29 1.78
C ARG A 235 -12.36 -25.20 0.38
N ALA A 236 -12.35 -24.01 -0.24
CA ALA A 236 -12.89 -23.81 -1.58
C ALA A 236 -12.14 -24.62 -2.65
N VAL A 237 -10.82 -24.79 -2.50
CA VAL A 237 -10.01 -25.61 -3.41
C VAL A 237 -9.91 -27.09 -2.98
N GLY A 238 -10.49 -27.48 -1.84
CA GLY A 238 -10.42 -28.85 -1.33
C GLY A 238 -9.03 -29.27 -0.82
N ALA A 239 -8.18 -28.32 -0.44
CA ALA A 239 -6.85 -28.59 0.09
C ALA A 239 -6.87 -28.98 1.58
N LYS A 240 -6.12 -30.02 1.93
CA LYS A 240 -5.91 -30.49 3.30
C LYS A 240 -4.64 -29.93 3.95
N SER A 241 -3.75 -29.34 3.14
CA SER A 241 -2.52 -28.68 3.61
C SER A 241 -2.22 -27.44 2.78
N ARG A 242 -1.44 -26.52 3.34
CA ARG A 242 -1.03 -25.28 2.65
C ARG A 242 -0.25 -25.56 1.37
N PHE A 243 0.59 -26.60 1.41
CA PHE A 243 1.31 -27.08 0.24
C PHE A 243 0.36 -27.57 -0.85
N GLN A 244 -0.64 -28.38 -0.48
CA GLN A 244 -1.66 -28.83 -1.41
C GLN A 244 -2.48 -27.67 -1.98
N ALA A 245 -2.78 -26.64 -1.17
CA ALA A 245 -3.47 -25.45 -1.63
C ALA A 245 -2.63 -24.70 -2.68
N GLY A 246 -1.34 -24.48 -2.43
CA GLY A 246 -0.43 -23.86 -3.39
C GLY A 246 -0.33 -24.64 -4.71
N PHE A 247 -0.28 -25.98 -4.64
CA PHE A 247 -0.30 -26.85 -5.82
C PHE A 247 -1.60 -26.70 -6.63
N LEU A 248 -2.76 -26.75 -5.96
CA LEU A 248 -4.07 -26.64 -6.63
C LEU A 248 -4.33 -25.26 -7.22
N LEU A 249 -3.91 -24.19 -6.51
CA LEU A 249 -4.04 -22.81 -6.96
C LEU A 249 -3.12 -22.51 -8.16
N SER A 250 -1.88 -23.04 -8.17
CA SER A 250 -0.99 -22.89 -9.33
C SER A 250 -1.45 -23.69 -10.54
N ALA A 251 -2.08 -24.85 -10.34
CA ALA A 251 -2.70 -25.64 -11.41
C ALA A 251 -3.91 -24.92 -12.03
N ALA A 252 -4.69 -24.19 -11.22
CA ALA A 252 -5.83 -23.39 -11.68
C ALA A 252 -5.40 -22.08 -12.39
N ALA A 253 -4.24 -21.53 -12.04
CA ALA A 253 -3.69 -20.29 -12.62
C ALA A 253 -2.94 -20.49 -13.96
N GLY A 254 -2.89 -21.72 -14.50
CA GLY A 254 -2.38 -21.99 -15.85
C GLY A 254 -0.88 -22.28 -15.95
N ALA A 255 -0.38 -23.30 -15.24
CA ALA A 255 0.90 -23.94 -15.56
C ALA A 255 0.73 -25.46 -15.72
N PRO A 256 1.17 -26.09 -16.84
CA PRO A 256 1.03 -27.51 -17.04
C PRO A 256 2.14 -28.24 -16.27
N LEU A 257 1.78 -29.14 -15.36
CA LEU A 257 2.71 -30.12 -14.83
C LEU A 257 2.09 -31.51 -14.93
N THR A 258 2.72 -32.31 -15.79
CA THR A 258 2.52 -33.74 -16.04
C THR A 258 2.24 -34.53 -14.75
N ARG A 259 1.20 -35.37 -14.80
CA ARG A 259 0.84 -36.33 -13.74
C ARG A 259 2.04 -37.23 -13.40
N PRO A 260 2.23 -37.63 -12.14
CA PRO A 260 3.17 -38.71 -11.82
C PRO A 260 2.65 -40.00 -12.48
N ALA A 261 3.54 -40.72 -13.16
CA ALA A 261 3.25 -42.05 -13.68
C ALA A 261 2.95 -43.00 -12.51
N GLU A 262 1.81 -43.69 -12.60
CA GLU A 262 1.50 -44.84 -11.76
C GLU A 262 2.63 -45.87 -11.92
N ALA A 263 3.19 -46.31 -10.80
CA ALA A 263 4.11 -47.44 -10.79
C ALA A 263 3.31 -48.72 -11.03
N PRO A 264 3.73 -49.61 -11.95
CA PRO A 264 3.09 -50.90 -12.13
C PRO A 264 3.40 -51.82 -10.93
N GLU A 265 2.46 -52.73 -10.67
CA GLU A 265 2.49 -53.77 -9.62
C GLU A 265 3.79 -54.59 -9.56
#